data_AF-A0A9P6MG72-F1
#
_entry.id   AF-A0A9P6MG72-F1
#
_cell.length_a   1.000
_cell.length_b   1.000
_cell.length_c   1.000
_cell.angle_alpha   90.00
_cell.angle_beta   90.00
_cell.angle_gamma   90.00
#
_symmetry.space_group_name_H-M   'P 1'
#
loop_
_entity.id
_entity.type
_entity.pdbx_description
1 polymer ?
#
loop_
_entity_poly.entity_id
_entity_poly.type
_entity_poly.pdbx_seq_one_letter_code
_entity_poly.pdbx_strand_id
1 'polypeptide(L)'
;RNLKEPSVGLLETSKIHSRVWFDDLDLNIHLNNSSYNKMMDFARIDLCTRLFPGWKNPHKFDMCLAQTVLFFKSEVPRFSKYTITSRIFTWDDKPVRKTLEVINAVLQSGEEGENTEPLKDEDVVVEEEEEDDIDPIEAKAPKSSNGANNANVNQPSPNPSANPNFGNHPNDALVEVPDKLCCIAYSRMVAKHPKGKTIPPEKLFTNMGHKEAYPGEWEQYRLLGLSLIEGMMRIGDPTLDAPPASRRLVNPTRAKI
;
A
#
# COMPACT_ATOMS: atom_id res chain seq x y z
N ARG A 1 -20.57 11.47 15.58
CA ARG A 1 -19.26 11.89 16.14
C ARG A 1 -19.23 13.42 16.11
N ASN A 2 -18.96 14.12 17.22
CA ASN A 2 -18.83 15.58 17.22
C ASN A 2 -17.53 15.96 16.50
N LEU A 3 -17.61 16.26 15.20
CA LEU A 3 -16.47 16.61 14.33
C LEU A 3 -16.01 18.06 14.54
N LYS A 4 -15.79 18.48 15.80
CA LYS A 4 -15.31 19.85 16.10
C LYS A 4 -13.83 19.90 16.46
N GLU A 5 -13.27 18.82 16.97
CA GLU A 5 -11.89 18.75 17.44
C GLU A 5 -11.17 17.54 16.83
N PRO A 6 -9.84 17.64 16.59
CA PRO A 6 -9.07 16.54 16.02
C PRO A 6 -9.09 15.35 16.97
N SER A 7 -9.27 14.15 16.42
CA SER A 7 -9.34 12.92 17.22
C SER A 7 -7.99 12.23 17.41
N VAL A 8 -6.95 12.75 16.76
CA VAL A 8 -5.56 12.25 16.83
C VAL A 8 -4.61 13.45 16.89
N GLY A 9 -3.49 13.30 17.58
CA GLY A 9 -2.44 14.31 17.61
C GLY A 9 -1.80 14.51 16.24
N LEU A 10 -1.18 15.67 16.01
CA LEU A 10 -0.61 16.02 14.70
C LEU A 10 0.42 14.97 14.19
N LEU A 11 1.25 14.46 15.09
CA LEU A 11 2.30 13.48 14.78
C LEU A 11 1.87 12.03 15.06
N GLU A 12 0.63 11.84 15.52
CA GLU A 12 0.10 10.53 15.87
C GLU A 12 -0.17 9.70 14.61
N THR A 13 -0.02 8.39 14.74
CA THR A 13 -0.27 7.43 13.66
C THR A 13 -1.71 6.98 13.65
N SER A 14 -2.37 7.13 12.51
CA SER A 14 -3.63 6.46 12.21
C SER A 14 -3.38 5.04 11.70
N LYS A 15 -4.25 4.10 12.06
CA LYS A 15 -4.24 2.71 11.56
C LYS A 15 -5.56 2.36 10.90
N ILE A 16 -5.47 1.69 9.75
CA ILE A 16 -6.59 1.01 9.09
C ILE A 16 -6.22 -0.47 8.98
N HIS A 17 -7.15 -1.34 9.38
CA HIS A 17 -7.03 -2.78 9.16
C HIS A 17 -7.84 -3.17 7.93
N SER A 18 -7.27 -4.03 7.11
CA SER A 18 -7.91 -4.54 5.91
C SER A 18 -7.52 -6.01 5.67
N ARG A 19 -8.17 -6.60 4.66
CA ARG A 19 -7.90 -7.94 4.18
C ARG A 19 -7.88 -7.90 2.65
N VAL A 20 -7.04 -8.71 2.04
CA VAL A 20 -7.04 -8.89 0.58
C VAL A 20 -8.31 -9.63 0.15
N TRP A 21 -9.06 -9.07 -0.80
CA TRP A 21 -10.24 -9.71 -1.39
C TRP A 21 -9.99 -10.11 -2.85
N PHE A 22 -10.92 -10.90 -3.42
CA PHE A 22 -10.82 -11.37 -4.80
C PHE A 22 -10.56 -10.26 -5.82
N ASP A 23 -11.25 -9.12 -5.69
CA ASP A 23 -11.09 -7.95 -6.56
C ASP A 23 -9.72 -7.24 -6.41
N ASP A 24 -9.02 -7.51 -5.31
CA ASP A 24 -7.73 -6.88 -5.04
C ASP A 24 -6.55 -7.66 -5.64
N LEU A 25 -6.77 -8.88 -6.14
CA LEU A 25 -5.75 -9.78 -6.66
C LEU A 25 -5.35 -9.45 -8.10
N ASP A 26 -4.09 -9.68 -8.43
CA ASP A 26 -3.61 -9.74 -9.81
C ASP A 26 -3.45 -11.20 -10.29
N LEU A 27 -2.89 -11.38 -11.50
CA LEU A 27 -2.64 -12.71 -12.09
C LEU A 27 -1.64 -13.54 -11.28
N ASN A 28 -0.81 -12.90 -10.45
CA ASN A 28 0.15 -13.59 -9.58
C ASN A 28 -0.48 -14.00 -8.25
N ILE A 29 -1.78 -13.75 -8.05
CA ILE A 29 -2.52 -14.16 -6.84
C ILE A 29 -2.01 -13.43 -5.58
N HIS A 30 -1.47 -12.23 -5.76
CA HIS A 30 -1.09 -11.32 -4.68
C HIS A 30 -1.86 -10.02 -4.78
N LEU A 31 -1.78 -9.20 -3.73
CA LEU A 31 -2.35 -7.85 -3.76
C LEU A 31 -1.76 -7.07 -4.94
N ASN A 32 -2.62 -6.68 -5.89
CA ASN A 32 -2.23 -5.94 -7.08
C ASN A 32 -1.57 -4.61 -6.69
N ASN A 33 -0.49 -4.23 -7.39
CA ASN A 33 0.18 -2.94 -7.26
C ASN A 33 -0.78 -1.73 -7.28
N SER A 34 -1.84 -1.78 -8.08
CA SER A 34 -2.87 -0.73 -8.11
C SER A 34 -3.74 -0.70 -6.84
N SER A 35 -4.03 -1.86 -6.25
CA SER A 35 -4.80 -2.01 -5.00
C SER A 35 -4.08 -1.38 -3.81
N TYR A 36 -2.74 -1.39 -3.77
CA TYR A 36 -2.00 -0.63 -2.75
C TYR A 36 -2.35 0.86 -2.80
N ASN A 37 -2.32 1.48 -3.98
CA ASN A 37 -2.64 2.90 -4.14
C ASN A 37 -4.08 3.22 -3.71
N LYS A 38 -5.05 2.41 -4.17
CA LYS A 38 -6.46 2.48 -3.77
C LYS A 38 -6.61 2.46 -2.24
N MET A 39 -5.95 1.52 -1.57
CA MET A 39 -6.06 1.37 -0.13
C MET A 39 -5.34 2.48 0.65
N MET A 40 -4.24 3.01 0.10
CA MET A 40 -3.57 4.17 0.69
C MET A 40 -4.38 5.46 0.54
N ASP A 41 -5.21 5.60 -0.49
CA ASP A 41 -6.16 6.72 -0.57
C ASP A 41 -7.17 6.68 0.56
N PHE A 42 -7.73 5.50 0.86
CA PHE A 42 -8.60 5.34 2.03
C PHE A 42 -7.86 5.67 3.34
N ALA A 43 -6.60 5.24 3.46
CA ALA A 43 -5.78 5.54 4.62
C ALA A 43 -5.47 7.04 4.80
N ARG A 44 -5.20 7.76 3.70
CA ARG A 44 -5.04 9.22 3.70
C ARG A 44 -6.35 9.93 4.05
N ILE A 45 -7.48 9.49 3.51
CA ILE A 45 -8.82 10.04 3.79
C ILE A 45 -9.17 9.88 5.27
N ASP A 46 -8.90 8.72 5.85
CA ASP A 46 -9.10 8.45 7.27
C ASP A 46 -8.20 9.33 8.13
N LEU A 47 -6.88 9.36 7.85
CA LEU A 47 -5.93 10.22 8.55
C LEU A 47 -6.38 11.68 8.54
N CYS A 48 -6.72 12.21 7.36
CA CYS A 48 -7.15 13.60 7.24
C CYS A 48 -8.51 13.86 7.91
N THR A 49 -9.43 12.90 7.92
CA THR A 49 -10.71 13.06 8.63
C THR A 49 -10.50 13.11 10.15
N ARG A 50 -9.49 12.39 10.67
CA ARG A 50 -9.11 12.40 12.09
C ARG A 50 -8.34 13.66 12.49
N LEU A 51 -7.42 14.11 11.64
CA LEU A 51 -6.63 15.32 11.86
C LEU A 51 -7.42 16.61 11.63
N PHE A 52 -8.30 16.61 10.64
CA PHE A 52 -8.98 17.82 10.17
C PHE A 52 -10.50 17.65 10.16
N PRO A 53 -11.11 17.68 11.35
CA PRO A 53 -12.54 17.47 11.50
C PRO A 53 -13.33 18.54 10.72
N GLY A 54 -14.28 18.09 9.91
CA GLY A 54 -15.09 18.97 9.08
C GLY A 54 -14.41 19.45 7.79
N TRP A 55 -13.30 18.83 7.36
CA TRP A 55 -12.69 19.08 6.04
C TRP A 55 -13.67 18.83 4.87
N LYS A 56 -14.60 17.88 5.00
CA LYS A 56 -15.65 17.60 4.00
C LYS A 56 -16.76 18.66 3.97
N ASN A 57 -16.60 19.76 4.71
CA ASN A 57 -17.50 20.89 4.59
C ASN A 57 -17.07 21.70 3.35
N PRO A 58 -17.94 21.82 2.32
CA PRO A 58 -17.58 22.40 1.02
C PRO A 58 -17.07 23.85 1.09
N HIS A 59 -17.22 24.51 2.24
CA HIS A 59 -16.80 25.90 2.44
C HIS A 59 -15.47 26.07 3.15
N LYS A 60 -14.81 24.99 3.62
CA LYS A 60 -13.56 25.10 4.39
C LYS A 60 -12.32 24.97 3.51
N PHE A 61 -11.97 23.75 3.10
CA PHE A 61 -10.84 23.44 2.24
C PHE A 61 -10.89 21.98 1.83
N ASP A 62 -10.30 21.67 0.67
CA ASP A 62 -10.09 20.31 0.20
C ASP A 62 -8.62 19.93 0.34
N MET A 63 -8.36 18.64 0.55
CA MET A 63 -7.01 18.09 0.49
C MET A 63 -6.83 17.38 -0.83
N CYS A 64 -5.84 17.84 -1.60
CA CYS A 64 -5.51 17.28 -2.89
C CYS A 64 -4.22 16.48 -2.78
N LEU A 65 -4.18 15.29 -3.38
CA LEU A 65 -2.94 14.55 -3.59
C LEU A 65 -2.19 15.21 -4.75
N ALA A 66 -0.96 15.69 -4.49
CA ALA A 66 -0.11 16.30 -5.50
C ALA A 66 0.87 15.30 -6.12
N GLN A 67 1.38 14.38 -5.30
CA GLN A 67 2.32 13.34 -5.74
C GLN A 67 2.26 12.15 -4.78
N THR A 68 2.49 10.96 -5.29
CA THR A 68 2.75 9.76 -4.47
C THR A 68 3.88 8.95 -5.07
N VAL A 69 4.72 8.36 -4.23
CA VAL A 69 5.81 7.45 -4.60
C VAL A 69 5.69 6.21 -3.73
N LEU A 70 5.66 5.04 -4.35
CA LEU A 70 5.51 3.76 -3.66
C LEU A 70 6.80 2.97 -3.77
N PHE A 71 7.23 2.41 -2.65
CA PHE A 71 8.35 1.49 -2.55
C PHE A 71 7.80 0.13 -2.13
N PHE A 72 7.82 -0.83 -3.06
CA PHE A 72 7.40 -2.20 -2.82
C PHE A 72 8.57 -3.00 -2.27
N LYS A 73 8.39 -3.62 -1.11
CA LYS A 73 9.43 -4.42 -0.43
C LYS A 73 9.09 -5.91 -0.47
N SER A 74 7.82 -6.24 -0.26
CA SER A 74 7.34 -7.61 -0.36
C SER A 74 5.86 -7.64 -0.68
N GLU A 75 5.40 -8.76 -1.22
CA GLU A 75 4.01 -8.98 -1.57
C GLU A 75 3.15 -9.31 -0.34
N VAL A 76 1.87 -8.94 -0.42
CA VAL A 76 0.81 -9.31 0.53
C VAL A 76 0.04 -10.49 -0.10
N PRO A 77 0.06 -11.69 0.52
CA PRO A 77 -0.60 -12.88 -0.02
C PRO A 77 -2.12 -12.75 -0.15
N ARG A 78 -2.73 -13.60 -0.98
CA ARG A 78 -4.19 -13.73 -1.08
C ARG A 78 -4.86 -13.92 0.28
N PHE A 79 -6.00 -13.27 0.48
CA PHE A 79 -6.82 -13.32 1.69
C PHE A 79 -6.13 -12.96 3.01
N SER A 80 -4.84 -12.59 3.01
CA SER A 80 -4.12 -12.23 4.22
C SER A 80 -4.62 -10.89 4.78
N LYS A 81 -4.47 -10.72 6.09
CA LYS A 81 -4.76 -9.46 6.78
C LYS A 81 -3.55 -8.53 6.69
N TYR A 82 -3.81 -7.25 6.52
CA TYR A 82 -2.78 -6.23 6.58
C TYR A 82 -3.30 -4.96 7.25
N THR A 83 -2.37 -4.19 7.79
CA THR A 83 -2.63 -2.91 8.44
C THR A 83 -1.89 -1.82 7.68
N ILE A 84 -2.59 -0.73 7.36
CA ILE A 84 -1.97 0.48 6.83
C ILE A 84 -1.83 1.47 7.99
N THR A 85 -0.60 1.79 8.32
CA THR A 85 -0.26 2.85 9.26
C THR A 85 0.00 4.13 8.50
N SER A 86 -0.55 5.25 8.96
CA SER A 86 -0.49 6.54 8.26
C SER A 86 -0.20 7.67 9.23
N ARG A 87 0.74 8.54 8.89
CA ARG A 87 1.08 9.71 9.73
C ARG A 87 1.59 10.87 8.89
N ILE A 88 1.50 12.09 9.43
CA ILE A 88 2.26 13.22 8.90
C ILE A 88 3.74 12.95 9.18
N PHE A 89 4.54 12.94 8.11
CA PHE A 89 5.98 12.75 8.20
C PHE A 89 6.73 14.06 8.33
N THR A 90 6.33 15.08 7.57
CA THR A 90 6.84 16.46 7.66
C THR A 90 5.94 17.39 6.85
N TRP A 91 6.30 18.65 6.73
CA TRP A 91 5.65 19.60 5.84
C TRP A 91 6.65 20.65 5.35
N ASP A 92 6.41 21.12 4.12
CA ASP A 92 7.16 22.23 3.53
C ASP A 92 6.26 23.47 3.50
N ASP A 93 6.77 24.58 4.03
CA ASP A 93 6.10 25.88 4.05
C ASP A 93 6.80 26.91 3.13
N LYS A 94 7.75 26.46 2.30
CA LYS A 94 8.40 27.31 1.31
C LYS A 94 7.33 27.97 0.40
N PRO A 95 7.54 29.23 -0.03
CA PRO A 95 6.55 29.96 -0.83
C PRO A 95 6.06 29.20 -2.07
N VAL A 96 6.94 28.40 -2.66
CA VAL A 96 6.70 27.60 -3.88
C VAL A 96 6.07 26.24 -3.57
N ARG A 97 6.38 25.63 -2.42
CA ARG A 97 5.95 24.28 -2.03
C ARG A 97 5.30 24.33 -0.65
N LYS A 98 3.97 24.29 -0.64
CA LYS A 98 3.13 24.27 0.56
C LYS A 98 2.47 22.91 0.65
N THR A 99 3.23 21.92 1.10
CA THR A 99 2.85 20.50 1.06
C THR A 99 2.87 19.90 2.46
N LEU A 100 1.87 19.07 2.72
CA LEU A 100 1.84 18.15 3.85
C LEU A 100 2.37 16.81 3.36
N GLU A 101 3.45 16.34 3.97
CA GLU A 101 4.12 15.11 3.58
C GLU A 101 3.62 13.98 4.47
N VAL A 102 2.98 12.98 3.86
CA VAL A 102 2.35 11.85 4.55
C VAL A 102 3.09 10.56 4.19
N ILE A 103 3.34 9.72 5.19
CA ILE A 103 3.81 8.36 4.97
C ILE A 103 2.71 7.38 5.29
N ASN A 104 2.50 6.42 4.40
CA ASN A 104 1.69 5.23 4.62
C ASN A 104 2.62 4.01 4.61
N ALA A 105 2.54 3.13 5.60
CA ALA A 105 3.25 1.85 5.60
C ALA A 105 2.27 0.69 5.72
N VAL A 106 2.36 -0.25 4.78
CA VAL A 106 1.58 -1.48 4.74
C VAL A 106 2.35 -2.57 5.45
N LEU A 107 1.73 -3.07 6.52
CA LEU A 107 2.26 -4.09 7.42
C LEU A 107 1.35 -5.31 7.34
N GLN A 108 1.88 -6.44 6.89
CA GLN A 108 1.19 -7.71 7.01
C GLN A 108 1.41 -8.26 8.42
N SER A 109 0.32 -8.60 9.12
CA SER A 109 0.43 -9.27 10.42
C SER A 109 1.09 -10.62 10.23
N GLY A 110 2.08 -10.94 11.07
CA GLY A 110 2.65 -12.29 11.08
C GLY A 110 1.54 -13.31 11.31
N GLU A 111 1.29 -14.17 10.33
CA GLU A 111 0.41 -15.32 10.53
C GLU A 111 1.18 -16.35 11.36
N GLU A 112 0.55 -16.86 12.43
CA GLU A 112 0.99 -18.09 13.06
C GLU A 112 0.93 -19.20 12.01
N GLY A 113 2.11 -19.64 11.57
CA GLY A 113 2.35 -20.88 10.85
C GLY A 113 1.26 -21.33 9.87
N GLU A 114 1.33 -20.86 8.64
CA GLU A 114 1.12 -21.76 7.51
C GLU A 114 2.46 -21.88 6.80
N ASN A 115 3.13 -23.02 6.94
CA ASN A 115 4.23 -23.43 6.06
C ASN A 115 3.66 -23.63 4.65
N THR A 116 3.27 -22.55 3.98
CA THR A 116 3.27 -22.53 2.53
C THR A 116 4.70 -22.20 2.15
N GLU A 117 5.50 -23.25 1.94
CA GLU A 117 6.67 -23.11 1.08
C GLU A 117 6.22 -22.40 -0.21
N PRO A 118 7.03 -21.49 -0.77
CA PRO A 118 6.76 -21.01 -2.12
C PRO A 118 6.59 -22.23 -3.02
N LEU A 119 5.47 -22.28 -3.77
CA LEU A 119 5.29 -23.28 -4.83
C LEU A 119 6.56 -23.26 -5.67
N LYS A 120 7.32 -24.35 -5.63
CA LYS A 120 8.50 -24.49 -6.48
C LYS A 120 7.96 -24.62 -7.90
N ASP A 121 8.70 -24.09 -8.89
CA ASP A 121 8.33 -24.23 -10.30
C ASP A 121 8.11 -25.70 -10.72
N GLU A 122 8.61 -26.65 -9.92
CA GLU A 122 8.44 -28.10 -10.08
C GLU A 122 7.04 -28.65 -9.71
N ASP A 123 6.21 -27.88 -8.98
CA ASP A 123 4.85 -28.30 -8.56
C ASP A 123 3.74 -27.85 -9.53
N VAL A 124 4.11 -27.08 -10.57
CA VAL A 124 3.21 -26.80 -11.70
C VAL A 124 3.28 -28.00 -12.64
N VAL A 125 2.36 -28.95 -12.46
CA VAL A 125 2.07 -29.92 -13.52
C VAL A 125 1.46 -29.14 -14.67
N VAL A 126 2.32 -28.73 -15.61
CA VAL A 126 1.88 -28.43 -16.97
C VAL A 126 1.47 -29.79 -17.53
N GLU A 127 0.16 -30.06 -17.52
CA GLU A 127 -0.34 -31.06 -18.46
C GLU A 127 0.02 -30.51 -19.84
N GLU A 128 1.05 -31.09 -20.46
CA GLU A 128 1.34 -30.87 -21.87
C GLU A 128 0.11 -31.36 -22.63
N GLU A 129 -0.80 -30.43 -22.93
CA GLU A 129 -1.80 -30.67 -23.97
C GLU A 129 -0.98 -30.94 -25.24
N GLU A 130 -1.00 -32.18 -25.71
CA GLU A 130 -0.46 -32.55 -27.02
C GLU A 130 -1.01 -31.55 -28.04
N GLU A 131 -0.14 -31.00 -28.90
CA GLU A 131 -0.54 -30.17 -30.04
C GLU A 131 -1.47 -30.98 -30.94
N ASP A 132 -2.76 -30.98 -30.62
CA ASP A 132 -3.80 -31.43 -31.54
C ASP A 132 -3.94 -30.37 -32.62
N ASP A 133 -3.50 -30.75 -33.81
CA ASP A 133 -3.68 -30.06 -35.09
C ASP A 133 -5.00 -29.28 -35.11
N ILE A 134 -4.90 -27.95 -35.27
CA ILE A 134 -6.07 -27.10 -35.53
C ILE A 134 -6.59 -27.45 -36.93
N ASP A 135 -7.47 -28.45 -37.00
CA ASP A 135 -8.21 -28.74 -38.22
C ASP A 135 -9.19 -27.58 -38.52
N PRO A 136 -9.23 -27.07 -39.77
CA PRO A 136 -10.13 -25.99 -40.13
C PRO A 136 -11.59 -26.43 -40.03
N ILE A 137 -12.39 -25.55 -39.43
CA ILE A 137 -13.81 -25.71 -39.13
C ILE A 137 -14.60 -26.10 -40.39
N GLU A 138 -15.05 -27.37 -40.46
CA GLU A 138 -16.16 -27.79 -41.32
C GLU A 138 -17.36 -28.24 -40.49
N ALA A 139 -18.46 -27.52 -40.69
CA ALA A 139 -19.75 -27.77 -40.05
C ALA A 139 -20.41 -29.06 -40.56
N LYS A 140 -20.73 -29.98 -39.65
CA LYS A 140 -21.84 -30.96 -39.79
C LYS A 140 -22.20 -31.62 -38.45
N ALA A 141 -23.46 -31.47 -38.03
CA ALA A 141 -24.12 -32.34 -37.06
C ALA A 141 -24.66 -33.61 -37.79
N PRO A 142 -25.24 -34.66 -37.15
CA PRO A 142 -25.34 -35.06 -35.73
C PRO A 142 -25.04 -36.58 -35.48
N LYS A 143 -25.03 -37.05 -34.21
CA LYS A 143 -25.89 -38.14 -33.63
C LYS A 143 -25.30 -38.85 -32.38
N SER A 144 -26.08 -38.80 -31.29
CA SER A 144 -26.48 -39.89 -30.37
C SER A 144 -25.67 -41.20 -30.37
N SER A 145 -25.18 -41.63 -29.19
CA SER A 145 -25.58 -42.92 -28.60
C SER A 145 -25.15 -43.07 -27.12
N ASN A 146 -25.90 -43.92 -26.44
CA ASN A 146 -26.00 -44.18 -25.00
C ASN A 146 -24.84 -45.02 -24.42
N GLY A 147 -24.77 -45.04 -23.08
CA GLY A 147 -24.38 -46.22 -22.28
C GLY A 147 -23.29 -45.89 -21.26
N ALA A 148 -23.60 -45.65 -19.99
CA ALA A 148 -23.95 -46.62 -18.95
C ALA A 148 -22.74 -46.96 -18.04
N ASN A 149 -22.87 -46.51 -16.78
CA ASN A 149 -22.60 -47.20 -15.53
C ASN A 149 -21.28 -47.99 -15.37
N ASN A 150 -20.50 -47.63 -14.35
CA ASN A 150 -20.40 -48.54 -13.21
C ASN A 150 -20.09 -47.84 -11.89
N ALA A 151 -20.90 -48.17 -10.91
CA ALA A 151 -20.71 -47.87 -9.50
C ALA A 151 -19.59 -48.76 -8.94
N ASN A 152 -18.83 -48.25 -7.97
CA ASN A 152 -18.22 -49.12 -6.99
C ASN A 152 -18.51 -48.63 -5.58
N VAL A 153 -19.02 -49.57 -4.81
CA VAL A 153 -19.48 -49.50 -3.43
C VAL A 153 -18.29 -49.85 -2.54
N ASN A 154 -18.06 -49.09 -1.47
CA ASN A 154 -17.55 -49.68 -0.23
C ASN A 154 -17.97 -48.86 1.00
N GLN A 155 -18.58 -49.58 1.92
CA GLN A 155 -19.18 -49.16 3.19
C GLN A 155 -18.17 -49.33 4.37
N PRO A 156 -18.51 -48.96 5.63
CA PRO A 156 -17.62 -48.21 6.53
C PRO A 156 -17.07 -48.96 7.78
N SER A 157 -16.21 -48.24 8.55
CA SER A 157 -15.90 -48.32 10.01
C SER A 157 -14.57 -49.00 10.41
N PRO A 158 -13.98 -48.80 11.63
CA PRO A 158 -14.37 -47.94 12.77
C PRO A 158 -13.24 -47.03 13.36
N ASN A 159 -13.63 -46.04 14.17
CA ASN A 159 -12.75 -45.28 15.07
C ASN A 159 -12.02 -46.18 16.10
N PRO A 160 -10.79 -45.78 16.49
CA PRO A 160 -10.41 -45.83 17.90
C PRO A 160 -9.93 -44.46 18.41
N SER A 161 -10.45 -44.14 19.59
CA SER A 161 -10.11 -43.05 20.49
C SER A 161 -8.61 -42.95 20.83
N ALA A 162 -8.09 -41.72 20.87
CA ALA A 162 -7.24 -41.11 21.93
C ALA A 162 -6.23 -40.12 21.34
N ASN A 163 -6.60 -38.84 21.23
CA ASN A 163 -5.58 -37.79 21.17
C ASN A 163 -5.13 -37.48 22.60
N PRO A 164 -3.86 -37.67 22.97
CA PRO A 164 -3.35 -37.12 24.21
C PRO A 164 -3.36 -35.60 24.07
N ASN A 165 -4.05 -34.95 25.01
CA ASN A 165 -3.98 -33.52 25.21
C ASN A 165 -2.55 -33.18 25.64
N PHE A 166 -1.66 -32.88 24.69
CA PHE A 166 -0.35 -32.30 25.01
C PHE A 166 -0.60 -30.85 25.43
N GLY A 167 -0.64 -30.67 26.75
CA GLY A 167 -0.78 -29.38 27.38
C GLY A 167 0.30 -28.40 26.92
N ASN A 168 -0.12 -27.15 26.79
CA ASN A 168 0.70 -25.97 26.57
C ASN A 168 2.01 -26.05 27.35
N HIS A 169 3.14 -26.09 26.64
CA HIS A 169 4.46 -26.07 27.25
C HIS A 169 4.70 -24.65 27.80
N PRO A 170 5.39 -24.46 28.94
CA PRO A 170 5.74 -23.13 29.47
C PRO A 170 6.66 -22.28 28.57
N ASN A 171 6.98 -22.77 27.35
CA ASN A 171 7.70 -22.04 26.29
C ASN A 171 6.81 -21.77 25.05
N ASP A 172 5.51 -22.04 25.09
CA ASP A 172 4.53 -21.52 24.11
C ASP A 172 4.26 -20.03 24.40
N ALA A 173 5.33 -19.28 24.66
CA ALA A 173 5.29 -17.83 24.58
C ALA A 173 4.93 -17.52 23.12
N LEU A 174 3.79 -16.87 22.90
CA LEU A 174 3.42 -16.30 21.61
C LEU A 174 4.64 -15.53 21.09
N VAL A 175 5.38 -16.13 20.16
CA VAL A 175 6.44 -15.44 19.46
C VAL A 175 5.69 -14.44 18.60
N GLU A 176 5.59 -13.19 19.06
CA GLU A 176 5.06 -12.10 18.25
C GLU A 176 5.95 -11.99 17.01
N VAL A 177 5.51 -12.63 15.92
CA VAL A 177 6.18 -12.52 14.63
C VAL A 177 6.06 -11.05 14.23
N PRO A 178 7.19 -10.32 14.07
CA PRO A 178 7.12 -8.90 13.77
C PRO A 178 6.40 -8.70 12.44
N ASP A 179 5.52 -7.70 12.40
CA ASP A 179 4.79 -7.32 11.20
C ASP A 179 5.75 -7.19 10.00
N LYS A 180 5.40 -7.84 8.89
CA LYS A 180 6.19 -7.79 7.66
C LYS A 180 5.88 -6.48 6.92
N LEU A 181 6.88 -5.65 6.71
CA LEU A 181 6.74 -4.43 5.89
C LEU A 181 6.66 -4.79 4.41
N CYS A 182 5.49 -4.59 3.82
CA CYS A 182 5.22 -4.92 2.42
C CYS A 182 5.42 -3.73 1.49
N CYS A 183 4.95 -2.55 1.88
CA CYS A 183 5.04 -1.36 1.04
C CYS A 183 5.13 -0.08 1.89
N ILE A 184 5.92 0.88 1.44
CA ILE A 184 5.92 2.25 1.95
C ILE A 184 5.46 3.18 0.83
N ALA A 185 4.49 4.03 1.10
CA ALA A 185 4.17 5.17 0.26
C ALA A 185 4.53 6.47 0.93
N TYR A 186 5.12 7.34 0.14
CA TYR A 186 5.35 8.73 0.45
C TYR A 186 4.43 9.57 -0.42
N SER A 187 3.62 10.43 0.20
CA SER A 187 2.62 11.24 -0.50
C SER A 187 2.74 12.71 -0.14
N ARG A 188 2.77 13.57 -1.17
CA ARG A 188 2.63 15.03 -1.03
C ARG A 188 1.17 15.40 -1.12
N MET A 189 0.63 16.01 -0.08
CA MET A 189 -0.74 16.52 -0.05
C MET A 189 -0.76 18.04 0.05
N VAL A 190 -1.80 18.67 -0.49
CA VAL A 190 -1.95 20.13 -0.52
C VAL A 190 -3.34 20.51 -0.04
N ALA A 191 -3.42 21.39 0.94
CA ALA A 191 -4.69 21.98 1.37
C ALA A 191 -5.07 23.14 0.44
N LYS A 192 -6.26 23.08 -0.16
CA LYS A 192 -6.79 24.08 -1.09
C LYS A 192 -8.05 24.70 -0.53
N HIS A 193 -8.05 26.02 -0.36
CA HIS A 193 -9.28 26.75 -0.11
C HIS A 193 -10.20 26.63 -1.35
N PRO A 194 -11.53 26.62 -1.21
CA PRO A 194 -12.47 26.61 -2.35
C PRO A 194 -12.29 27.75 -3.36
N LYS A 195 -11.49 28.77 -3.03
CA LYS A 195 -11.13 29.91 -3.90
C LYS A 195 -9.80 29.66 -4.65
N GLY A 196 -9.32 28.42 -4.68
CA GLY A 196 -8.11 27.97 -5.39
C GLY A 196 -6.77 28.23 -4.67
N LYS A 197 -6.75 29.04 -3.60
CA LYS A 197 -5.52 29.35 -2.86
C LYS A 197 -5.05 28.18 -2.01
N THR A 198 -3.76 27.87 -2.07
CA THR A 198 -3.12 26.89 -1.19
C THR A 198 -2.99 27.43 0.24
N ILE A 199 -3.43 26.64 1.21
CA ILE A 199 -3.32 26.92 2.65
C ILE A 199 -2.00 26.31 3.15
N PRO A 200 -1.11 27.10 3.77
CA PRO A 200 0.10 26.57 4.39
C PRO A 200 -0.23 25.59 5.53
N PRO A 201 0.48 24.45 5.65
CA PRO A 201 0.39 23.50 6.76
C PRO A 201 0.29 24.13 8.16
N GLU A 202 1.18 25.04 8.55
CA GLU A 202 1.13 25.68 9.88
C GLU A 202 -0.21 26.40 10.16
N LYS A 203 -0.71 27.13 9.16
CA LYS A 203 -2.01 27.80 9.25
C LYS A 203 -3.15 26.78 9.34
N LEU A 204 -3.04 25.68 8.59
CA LEU A 204 -4.00 24.60 8.64
C LEU A 204 -4.06 23.98 10.04
N PHE A 205 -2.91 23.68 10.65
CA PHE A 205 -2.84 23.06 11.98
C PHE A 205 -3.45 23.96 13.05
N THR A 206 -3.07 25.25 13.03
CA THR A 206 -3.58 26.26 13.96
C THR A 206 -5.10 26.41 13.83
N ASN A 207 -5.60 26.50 12.59
CA ASN A 207 -7.04 26.63 12.34
C ASN A 207 -7.83 25.39 12.79
N MET A 208 -7.22 24.21 12.79
CA MET A 208 -7.82 22.94 13.19
C MET A 208 -7.61 22.63 14.68
N GLY A 209 -7.00 23.54 15.44
CA GLY A 209 -6.84 23.43 16.89
C GLY A 209 -5.73 22.50 17.35
N HIS A 210 -4.81 22.10 16.45
CA HIS A 210 -3.63 21.36 16.85
C HIS A 210 -2.71 22.26 17.68
N LYS A 211 -2.21 21.72 18.79
CA LYS A 211 -1.26 22.39 19.67
C LYS A 211 -0.03 21.52 19.82
N GLU A 212 1.12 22.17 19.87
CA GLU A 212 2.39 21.51 20.14
C GLU A 212 2.39 20.97 21.58
N ALA A 213 2.88 19.74 21.78
CA ALA A 213 2.99 19.16 23.11
C ALA A 213 4.18 19.78 23.87
N TYR A 214 5.28 20.06 23.16
CA TYR A 214 6.49 20.69 23.69
C TYR A 214 7.07 21.74 22.72
N PRO A 215 7.43 22.96 23.17
CA PRO A 215 7.96 24.01 22.29
C PRO A 215 9.13 23.55 21.41
N GLY A 216 8.97 23.64 20.09
CA GLY A 216 10.00 23.33 19.09
C GLY A 216 10.08 21.85 18.67
N GLU A 217 9.30 20.95 19.25
CA GLU A 217 9.18 19.55 18.85
C GLU A 217 8.74 19.41 17.39
N TRP A 218 7.75 20.20 16.97
CA TRP A 218 7.22 20.15 15.61
C TRP A 218 8.26 20.59 14.59
N GLU A 219 9.05 21.63 14.91
CA GLU A 219 10.10 22.12 14.02
C GLU A 219 11.26 21.12 13.91
N GLN A 220 11.71 20.54 15.02
CA GLN A 220 12.73 19.49 15.02
C GLN A 220 12.28 18.28 14.20
N TYR A 221 11.03 17.84 14.41
CA TYR A 221 10.43 16.74 13.67
C TYR A 221 10.33 17.04 12.17
N ARG A 222 9.87 18.25 11.82
CA ARG A 222 9.76 18.72 10.44
C ARG A 222 11.12 18.71 9.74
N LEU A 223 12.15 19.27 10.37
CA LEU A 223 13.51 19.30 9.83
C LEU A 223 14.10 17.90 9.65
N LEU A 224 13.90 17.01 10.62
CA LEU A 224 14.31 15.62 10.51
C LEU A 224 13.64 14.94 9.32
N GLY A 225 12.32 15.06 9.19
CA GLY A 225 11.58 14.48 8.07
C GLY A 225 11.99 15.06 6.71
N LEU A 226 12.30 16.36 6.63
CA LEU A 226 12.82 16.97 5.39
C LEU A 226 14.18 16.37 5.00
N SER A 227 15.09 16.19 5.97
CA SER A 227 16.40 15.59 5.71
C SER A 227 16.28 14.14 5.22
N LEU A 228 15.32 13.39 5.75
CA LEU A 228 15.05 12.01 5.34
C LEU A 228 14.43 11.94 3.94
N ILE A 229 13.47 12.82 3.61
CA ILE A 229 12.91 12.90 2.24
C ILE A 229 14.01 13.27 1.25
N GLU A 230 14.88 14.22 1.58
CA GLU A 230 15.97 14.61 0.70
C GLU A 230 16.92 13.43 0.45
N GLY A 231 17.22 12.64 1.49
CA GLY A 231 17.94 11.38 1.34
C GLY A 231 17.21 10.39 0.42
N MET A 232 15.93 10.14 0.67
CA MET A 232 15.11 9.19 -0.11
C MET A 232 14.97 9.59 -1.58
N MET A 233 14.80 10.88 -1.87
CA MET A 233 14.66 11.39 -3.24
C MET A 233 15.96 11.36 -4.04
N ARG A 234 17.11 11.27 -3.35
CA ARG A 234 18.42 11.06 -4.00
C ARG A 234 18.64 9.58 -4.36
N ILE A 235 17.89 8.65 -3.77
CA ILE A 235 17.99 7.22 -4.08
C ILE A 235 17.34 6.98 -5.44
N GLY A 236 18.16 6.68 -6.45
CA GLY A 236 17.69 6.38 -7.81
C GLY A 236 17.51 7.60 -8.72
N ASP A 237 18.12 8.74 -8.42
CA ASP A 237 18.18 9.87 -9.36
C ASP A 237 19.16 9.55 -10.51
N PRO A 238 18.68 9.27 -11.74
CA PRO A 238 19.56 8.94 -12.85
C PRO A 238 20.42 10.13 -13.30
N THR A 239 20.12 11.36 -12.84
CA THR A 239 20.92 12.55 -13.15
C THR A 239 22.15 12.72 -12.26
N LEU A 240 22.22 11.99 -11.14
CA LEU A 240 23.42 11.92 -10.29
C LEU A 240 24.42 10.88 -10.81
N ASP A 241 23.94 9.80 -11.44
CA ASP A 241 24.76 8.78 -12.11
C ASP A 241 25.03 9.11 -13.59
N ALA A 242 24.35 10.12 -14.15
CA ALA A 242 24.66 10.61 -15.48
C ALA A 242 26.03 11.30 -15.46
N PRO A 243 26.98 10.95 -16.37
CA PRO A 243 28.17 11.76 -16.54
C PRO A 243 27.74 13.21 -16.82
N PRO A 244 28.43 14.21 -16.24
CA PRO A 244 28.01 15.60 -16.36
C PRO A 244 27.75 15.91 -17.83
N ALA A 245 26.53 16.38 -18.13
CA ALA A 245 26.11 16.67 -19.49
C ALA A 245 27.22 17.45 -20.18
N SER A 246 27.76 16.92 -21.28
CA SER A 246 28.79 17.63 -22.03
C SER A 246 28.20 18.97 -22.40
N ARG A 247 28.67 20.04 -21.76
CA ARG A 247 28.34 21.39 -22.17
C ARG A 247 28.77 21.46 -23.62
N ARG A 248 27.81 21.46 -24.55
CA ARG A 248 28.09 21.96 -25.89
C ARG A 248 28.58 23.38 -25.68
N LEU A 249 29.88 23.59 -25.88
CA LEU A 249 30.42 24.91 -26.10
C LEU A 249 29.62 25.49 -27.26
N VAL A 250 28.70 26.39 -26.94
CA VAL A 250 28.01 27.17 -27.95
C VAL A 250 29.10 28.04 -28.56
N ASN A 251 29.51 27.69 -29.78
CA ASN A 251 30.47 28.46 -30.54
C ASN A 251 29.88 29.86 -30.73
N PRO A 252 30.48 30.93 -30.16
CA PRO A 252 29.85 32.26 -30.08
C PRO A 252 29.67 32.96 -31.45
N THR A 253 30.05 32.32 -32.55
CA THR A 253 30.06 32.89 -33.91
C THR A 253 28.85 32.53 -34.78
N ARG A 254 27.78 31.93 -34.23
CA ARG A 254 26.54 31.65 -35.00
C ARG A 254 25.28 32.38 -34.51
N ALA A 255 25.44 33.50 -33.80
CA ALA A 255 24.45 34.57 -33.89
C ALA A 255 24.82 35.42 -35.11
N LYS A 256 24.21 35.16 -36.26
CA LYS A 256 24.26 36.07 -37.40
C LYS A 256 22.86 36.66 -37.61
N ILE A 257 22.87 37.93 -38.01
CA ILE A 257 21.79 38.65 -38.70
C ILE A 257 21.08 37.72 -39.68
#